data_AF-D8EWV6-F1
#
_entry.id   AF-D8EWV6-F1
#
_cell.length_a   1.000
_cell.length_b   1.000
_cell.length_c   1.000
_cell.angle_alpha   90.00
_cell.angle_beta   90.00
_cell.angle_gamma   90.00
#
_symmetry.space_group_name_H-M   'P 1'
#
loop_
_entity.id
_entity.type
_entity.pdbx_description
1 polymer ?
#
loop_
_entity_poly.entity_id
_entity_poly.type
_entity_poly.pdbx_seq_one_letter_code
_entity_poly.pdbx_strand_id
1 'polypeptide(L)'
;MHHTIPEEIYNKIIQLIPTSNDEAKPLFYRDFLFNMHDLIHGSSLGISLVCLRDAYFRLDASKISLYSAHVQSIYYKKFHDEAPLNIESIRFAKHHLDYIPLNLYAFQEDIAEFIIKYKSLDAIFCGWKKEPKTEKLLENKRVASNAAKVGLFLKAKRPKLKFTDIILKLVQDEYWKKAIKYRNSWVHEKPPIIEGLGIQHNRESRIEVEEKRRSFGFGGSSKPDYTIKELFEICTKAIEAGVAVVNDIISIIDNDEDDIRKNINFS
;
A
#
# COMPACT_ATOMS: atom_id res chain seq x y z
N MET A 1 17.73 -11.85 21.90
CA MET A 1 18.69 -12.63 21.09
C MET A 1 18.32 -12.45 19.63
N HIS A 2 19.18 -11.82 18.82
CA HIS A 2 19.02 -11.83 17.37
C HIS A 2 19.56 -13.18 16.87
N HIS A 3 18.70 -14.17 16.72
CA HIS A 3 19.11 -15.41 16.05
C HIS A 3 19.41 -15.06 14.59
N THR A 4 20.67 -15.24 14.18
CA THR A 4 21.13 -14.92 12.83
C THR A 4 20.76 -16.06 11.89
N ILE A 5 19.94 -15.76 10.88
CA ILE A 5 19.75 -16.67 9.75
C ILE A 5 21.08 -16.84 8.98
N PRO A 6 21.36 -18.03 8.40
CA PRO A 6 22.55 -18.21 7.58
C PRO A 6 22.60 -17.20 6.42
N GLU A 7 23.80 -16.74 6.07
CA GLU A 7 24.03 -15.73 5.04
C GLU A 7 23.44 -16.13 3.68
N GLU A 8 23.50 -17.41 3.32
CA GLU A 8 22.89 -17.92 2.09
C GLU A 8 21.36 -17.70 2.06
N ILE A 9 20.69 -17.89 3.20
CA ILE A 9 19.25 -17.66 3.33
C ILE A 9 18.94 -16.17 3.30
N TYR A 10 19.76 -15.36 3.97
CA TYR A 10 19.65 -13.90 3.92
C TYR A 10 19.70 -13.39 2.47
N ASN A 11 20.69 -13.81 1.70
CA ASN A 11 20.86 -13.42 0.30
C ASN A 11 19.66 -13.85 -0.57
N LYS A 12 19.11 -15.05 -0.33
CA LYS A 12 17.89 -15.52 -1.00
C LYS A 12 16.67 -14.66 -0.65
N ILE A 13 16.50 -14.25 0.61
CA ILE A 13 15.37 -13.42 1.02
C ILE A 13 15.47 -12.02 0.38
N ILE A 14 16.66 -11.41 0.37
CA ILE A 14 16.84 -10.07 -0.22
C ILE A 14 16.45 -10.04 -1.70
N GLN A 15 16.75 -11.09 -2.45
CA GLN A 15 16.36 -11.19 -3.86
C GLN A 15 14.83 -11.23 -4.07
N LEU A 16 14.04 -11.52 -3.03
CA LEU A 16 12.58 -11.52 -3.07
C LEU A 16 11.98 -10.16 -2.71
N ILE A 17 12.78 -9.23 -2.17
CA ILE A 17 12.29 -7.92 -1.75
C ILE A 17 12.37 -6.96 -2.93
N PRO A 18 11.26 -6.35 -3.36
CA PRO A 18 11.28 -5.39 -4.46
C PRO A 18 12.22 -4.21 -4.14
N THR A 19 13.10 -3.88 -5.07
CA THR A 19 14.07 -2.79 -4.93
C THR A 19 13.56 -1.53 -5.62
N SER A 20 13.61 -0.40 -4.94
CA SER A 20 13.44 0.93 -5.54
C SER A 20 14.74 1.39 -6.16
N ASN A 21 14.70 2.28 -7.15
CA ASN A 21 15.93 2.90 -7.64
C ASN A 21 16.58 3.70 -6.50
N ASP A 22 17.80 3.36 -6.11
CA ASP A 22 18.47 3.96 -4.94
C ASP A 22 18.79 5.45 -5.13
N GLU A 23 18.75 5.93 -6.38
CA GLU A 23 18.86 7.34 -6.77
C GLU A 23 17.73 8.22 -6.21
N ALA A 24 16.64 7.62 -5.72
CA ALA A 24 15.55 8.32 -5.02
C ALA A 24 15.96 8.88 -3.66
N LYS A 25 16.90 8.21 -2.95
CA LYS A 25 17.24 8.54 -1.56
C LYS A 25 17.84 9.95 -1.40
N PRO A 26 18.80 10.39 -2.24
CA PRO A 26 19.42 11.71 -2.11
C PRO A 26 18.44 12.90 -2.20
N LEU A 27 17.39 12.81 -3.02
CA LEU A 27 16.35 13.86 -3.15
C LEU A 27 15.65 14.15 -1.80
N PHE A 28 15.44 13.12 -0.98
CA PHE A 28 14.76 13.28 0.31
C PHE A 28 15.64 13.86 1.42
N TYR A 29 16.95 13.64 1.35
CA TYR A 29 17.90 14.08 2.39
C TYR A 29 18.54 15.43 2.09
N ARG A 30 18.78 15.77 0.82
CA ARG A 30 19.47 17.00 0.44
C ARG A 30 18.59 18.24 0.65
N ASP A 31 17.29 18.12 0.45
CA ASP A 31 16.36 19.24 0.55
C ASP A 31 15.70 19.38 1.92
N PHE A 32 15.98 18.51 2.89
CA PHE A 32 15.35 18.60 4.22
C PHE A 32 15.59 19.96 4.90
N LEU A 33 16.75 20.58 4.70
CA LEU A 33 17.07 21.90 5.26
C LEU A 33 16.42 23.06 4.48
N PHE A 34 16.30 22.96 3.16
CA PHE A 34 15.63 23.98 2.34
C PHE A 34 14.10 23.91 2.48
N ASN A 35 13.56 22.70 2.59
CA ASN A 35 12.13 22.43 2.73
C ASN A 35 11.58 22.86 4.09
N MET A 36 12.40 22.96 5.14
CA MET A 36 11.95 23.44 6.45
C MET A 36 11.43 24.88 6.38
N HIS A 37 12.09 25.76 5.64
CA HIS A 37 11.63 27.14 5.44
C HIS A 37 10.27 27.16 4.72
N ASP A 38 10.17 26.41 3.63
CA ASP A 38 8.94 26.29 2.83
C ASP A 38 7.79 25.62 3.58
N LEU A 39 8.08 24.70 4.51
CA LEU A 39 7.11 24.05 5.37
C LEU A 39 6.64 25.00 6.49
N ILE A 40 7.55 25.77 7.10
CA ILE A 40 7.23 26.79 8.11
C ILE A 40 6.32 27.87 7.52
N HIS A 41 6.48 28.19 6.25
CA HIS A 41 5.64 29.15 5.54
C HIS A 41 4.41 28.52 4.85
N GLY A 42 4.20 27.21 5.01
CA GLY A 42 3.01 26.51 4.49
C GLY A 42 2.91 26.50 2.96
N SER A 43 4.05 26.58 2.26
CA SER A 43 4.08 26.52 0.80
C SER A 43 3.57 25.17 0.30
N SER A 44 2.90 25.18 -0.86
CA SER A 44 2.38 23.96 -1.49
C SER A 44 3.49 22.97 -1.85
N LEU A 45 4.67 23.47 -2.23
CA LEU A 45 5.82 22.64 -2.60
C LEU A 45 6.39 21.91 -1.38
N GLY A 46 6.68 22.61 -0.28
CA GLY A 46 7.22 22.00 0.95
C GLY A 46 6.32 20.90 1.50
N ILE A 47 4.99 21.15 1.54
CA ILE A 47 4.01 20.13 1.94
C ILE A 47 4.06 18.93 1.00
N SER A 48 4.09 19.16 -0.32
CA SER A 48 4.13 18.07 -1.30
C SER A 48 5.35 17.17 -1.10
N LEU A 49 6.54 17.73 -0.90
CA LEU A 49 7.77 16.96 -0.73
C LEU A 49 7.77 16.13 0.56
N VAL A 50 7.18 16.66 1.64
CA VAL A 50 6.96 15.87 2.87
C VAL A 50 6.04 14.67 2.58
N CYS A 51 4.93 14.88 1.89
CA CYS A 51 4.04 13.77 1.52
C CYS A 51 4.74 12.72 0.65
N LEU A 52 5.55 13.13 -0.33
CA LEU A 52 6.30 12.17 -1.16
C LEU A 52 7.32 11.37 -0.34
N ARG A 53 8.02 12.03 0.59
CA ARG A 53 8.96 11.36 1.51
C ARG A 53 8.23 10.37 2.42
N ASP A 54 7.10 10.78 2.98
CA ASP A 54 6.32 9.93 3.87
C ASP A 54 5.79 8.70 3.11
N ALA A 55 5.32 8.88 1.87
CA ALA A 55 5.00 7.76 0.98
C ALA A 55 6.20 6.82 0.79
N TYR A 56 7.39 7.36 0.47
CA TYR A 56 8.60 6.56 0.34
C TYR A 56 8.90 5.74 1.60
N PHE A 57 8.80 6.35 2.79
CA PHE A 57 9.01 5.65 4.06
C PHE A 57 7.95 4.57 4.34
N ARG A 58 6.68 4.79 3.98
CA ARG A 58 5.64 3.74 4.07
C ARG A 58 5.96 2.55 3.16
N LEU A 59 6.46 2.81 1.96
CA LEU A 59 6.87 1.76 1.04
C LEU A 59 8.10 1.02 1.58
N ASP A 60 9.05 1.72 2.18
CA ASP A 60 10.23 1.10 2.80
C ASP A 60 9.87 0.25 4.01
N ALA A 61 8.98 0.73 4.88
CA ALA A 61 8.43 -0.05 5.98
C ALA A 61 7.71 -1.33 5.49
N SER A 62 7.03 -1.27 4.33
CA SER A 62 6.43 -2.44 3.70
C SER A 62 7.48 -3.46 3.25
N LYS A 63 8.58 -3.01 2.63
CA LYS A 63 9.69 -3.88 2.23
C LYS A 63 10.36 -4.56 3.44
N ILE A 64 10.61 -3.81 4.51
CA ILE A 64 11.15 -4.34 5.78
C ILE A 64 10.20 -5.36 6.40
N SER A 65 8.89 -5.11 6.34
CA SER A 65 7.88 -6.04 6.84
C SER A 65 7.84 -7.32 6.02
N LEU A 66 7.96 -7.24 4.69
CA LEU A 66 8.03 -8.41 3.81
C LEU A 66 9.28 -9.25 4.10
N TYR A 67 10.43 -8.59 4.25
CA TYR A 67 11.67 -9.24 4.68
C TYR A 67 11.48 -9.97 6.01
N SER A 68 10.93 -9.27 7.02
CA SER A 68 10.67 -9.85 8.34
C SER A 68 9.74 -11.05 8.27
N ALA A 69 8.69 -10.99 7.45
CA ALA A 69 7.78 -12.11 7.23
C ALA A 69 8.50 -13.35 6.68
N HIS A 70 9.38 -13.19 5.69
CA HIS A 70 10.19 -14.28 5.15
C HIS A 70 11.14 -14.87 6.20
N VAL A 71 11.84 -14.02 6.94
CA VAL A 71 12.76 -14.44 8.00
C VAL A 71 12.01 -15.26 9.06
N GLN A 72 10.89 -14.75 9.58
CA GLN A 72 10.11 -15.44 10.61
C GLN A 72 9.55 -16.77 10.07
N SER A 73 9.01 -16.78 8.85
CA SER A 73 8.48 -17.99 8.23
C SER A 73 9.55 -19.09 8.15
N ILE A 74 10.76 -18.75 7.71
CA ILE A 74 11.87 -19.69 7.56
C ILE A 74 12.45 -20.12 8.90
N TYR A 75 12.63 -19.17 9.83
CA TYR A 75 13.20 -19.42 11.15
C TYR A 75 12.41 -20.48 11.92
N TYR A 76 11.10 -20.27 12.09
CA TYR A 76 10.25 -21.23 12.82
C TYR A 76 10.09 -22.58 12.12
N LYS A 77 10.27 -22.63 10.79
CA LYS A 77 10.22 -23.89 10.03
C LYS A 77 11.52 -24.70 10.09
N LYS A 78 12.68 -24.06 10.25
CA LYS A 78 13.98 -24.70 9.98
C LYS A 78 15.04 -24.52 11.06
N PHE A 79 15.01 -23.42 11.80
CA PHE A 79 16.13 -22.99 12.63
C PHE A 79 15.79 -22.84 14.11
N HIS A 80 14.49 -22.80 14.46
CA HIS A 80 14.07 -22.87 15.85
C HIS A 80 14.46 -24.22 16.47
N ASP A 81 14.82 -24.24 17.76
CA ASP A 81 15.28 -25.45 18.47
C ASP A 81 14.25 -26.60 18.41
N GLU A 82 12.97 -26.24 18.41
CA GLU A 82 11.82 -27.16 18.32
C GLU A 82 11.22 -27.26 16.90
N ALA A 83 11.95 -26.85 15.86
CA ALA A 83 11.44 -26.90 14.49
C ALA A 83 11.06 -28.35 14.05
N PRO A 84 10.01 -28.54 13.23
CA PRO A 84 9.22 -27.50 12.54
C PRO A 84 8.01 -26.99 13.34
N LEU A 85 7.94 -25.68 13.56
CA LEU A 85 6.82 -24.99 14.19
C LEU A 85 5.93 -24.32 13.14
N ASN A 86 5.05 -25.12 12.51
CA ASN A 86 4.25 -24.68 11.36
C ASN A 86 3.25 -23.57 11.70
N ILE A 87 2.56 -23.66 12.85
CA ILE A 87 1.55 -22.68 13.25
C ILE A 87 2.22 -21.35 13.58
N GLU A 88 3.33 -21.39 14.32
CA GLU A 88 4.14 -20.24 14.70
C GLU A 88 4.72 -19.56 13.45
N SER A 89 5.27 -20.33 12.53
CA SER A 89 5.76 -19.83 11.23
C SER A 89 4.69 -19.02 10.50
N ILE A 90 3.47 -19.56 10.39
CA ILE A 90 2.36 -18.85 9.73
C ILE A 90 1.93 -17.63 10.55
N ARG A 91 1.82 -17.75 11.87
CA ARG A 91 1.35 -16.68 12.77
C ARG A 91 2.28 -15.47 12.72
N PHE A 92 3.59 -15.69 12.88
CA PHE A 92 4.57 -14.61 12.88
C PHE A 92 4.79 -14.02 11.49
N ALA A 93 4.76 -14.83 10.43
CA ALA A 93 4.79 -14.30 9.07
C ALA A 93 3.56 -13.43 8.79
N LYS A 94 2.35 -13.90 9.14
CA LYS A 94 1.10 -13.17 8.96
C LYS A 94 1.13 -11.82 9.68
N HIS A 95 1.64 -11.76 10.91
CA HIS A 95 1.73 -10.51 11.66
C HIS A 95 2.43 -9.40 10.86
N HIS A 96 3.56 -9.73 10.21
CA HIS A 96 4.28 -8.76 9.37
C HIS A 96 3.57 -8.50 8.03
N LEU A 97 2.98 -9.53 7.41
CA LEU A 97 2.22 -9.37 6.16
C LEU A 97 0.98 -8.50 6.35
N ASP A 98 0.29 -8.56 7.49
CA ASP A 98 -0.86 -7.71 7.82
C ASP A 98 -0.50 -6.21 7.84
N TYR A 99 0.75 -5.89 8.19
CA TYR A 99 1.22 -4.52 8.28
C TYR A 99 1.47 -3.89 6.89
N ILE A 100 1.79 -4.71 5.88
CA ILE A 100 2.09 -4.23 4.53
C ILE A 100 0.87 -3.50 3.91
N PRO A 101 -0.33 -4.10 3.81
CA PRO A 101 -1.49 -3.42 3.25
C PRO A 101 -1.90 -2.13 3.99
N LEU A 102 -1.61 -1.99 5.29
CA LEU A 102 -1.81 -0.72 6.01
C LEU A 102 -0.88 0.37 5.50
N ASN A 103 0.40 0.04 5.38
CA ASN A 103 1.39 0.98 4.85
C ASN A 103 1.12 1.32 3.39
N LEU A 104 0.71 0.35 2.56
CA LEU A 104 0.33 0.60 1.17
C LEU A 104 -0.93 1.47 1.04
N TYR A 105 -1.89 1.34 1.97
CA TYR A 105 -3.03 2.24 2.04
C TYR A 105 -2.60 3.66 2.42
N ALA A 106 -1.73 3.83 3.42
CA ALA A 106 -1.21 5.16 3.79
C ALA A 106 -0.40 5.78 2.65
N PHE A 107 0.47 4.99 2.01
CA PHE A 107 1.26 5.36 0.85
C PHE A 107 0.42 6.03 -0.24
N GLN A 108 -0.70 5.44 -0.66
CA GLN A 108 -1.53 6.05 -1.71
C GLN A 108 -2.18 7.37 -1.27
N GLU A 109 -2.50 7.54 0.02
CA GLU A 109 -3.04 8.79 0.55
C GLU A 109 -1.97 9.89 0.50
N ASP A 110 -0.74 9.55 0.90
CA ASP A 110 0.42 10.44 0.83
C ASP A 110 0.76 10.83 -0.62
N ILE A 111 0.76 9.88 -1.56
CA ILE A 111 0.94 10.16 -2.99
C ILE A 111 -0.16 11.06 -3.55
N ALA A 112 -1.41 10.83 -3.15
CA ALA A 112 -2.53 11.64 -3.62
C ALA A 112 -2.40 13.09 -3.15
N GLU A 113 -2.03 13.31 -1.88
CA GLU A 113 -1.80 14.64 -1.33
C GLU A 113 -0.59 15.30 -2.00
N PHE A 114 0.51 14.57 -2.22
CA PHE A 114 1.65 15.04 -2.98
C PHE A 114 1.22 15.58 -4.36
N ILE A 115 0.45 14.81 -5.14
CA ILE A 115 0.05 15.23 -6.49
C ILE A 115 -0.79 16.51 -6.46
N ILE A 116 -1.76 16.60 -5.54
CA ILE A 116 -2.62 17.78 -5.42
C ILE A 116 -1.79 19.01 -5.09
N LYS A 117 -0.87 18.91 -4.12
CA LYS A 117 -0.04 20.03 -3.66
C LYS A 117 1.04 20.40 -4.68
N TYR A 118 1.74 19.42 -5.23
CA TYR A 118 2.84 19.62 -6.18
C TYR A 118 2.36 20.31 -7.46
N LYS A 119 1.14 20.00 -7.92
CA LYS A 119 0.52 20.64 -9.09
C LYS A 119 -0.43 21.79 -8.74
N SER A 120 -0.45 22.23 -7.48
CA SER A 120 -1.29 23.33 -6.99
C SER A 120 -2.77 23.18 -7.39
N LEU A 121 -3.31 21.97 -7.27
CA LEU A 121 -4.65 21.61 -7.71
C LEU A 121 -5.71 21.77 -6.61
N ASP A 122 -5.34 22.19 -5.40
CA ASP A 122 -6.20 22.27 -4.22
C ASP A 122 -7.55 22.94 -4.47
N ALA A 123 -7.54 24.16 -4.98
CA ALA A 123 -8.76 24.94 -5.20
C ALA A 123 -9.68 24.25 -6.21
N ILE A 124 -9.10 23.69 -7.28
CA ILE A 124 -9.82 23.00 -8.35
C ILE A 124 -10.39 21.68 -7.85
N PHE A 125 -9.62 20.92 -7.08
CA PHE A 125 -10.04 19.67 -6.47
C PHE A 125 -11.16 19.90 -5.43
N CYS A 126 -11.03 20.93 -4.59
CA CYS A 126 -12.06 21.32 -3.63
C CYS A 126 -13.35 21.79 -4.33
N GLY A 127 -13.24 22.58 -5.40
CA GLY A 127 -14.38 22.98 -6.21
C GLY A 127 -15.07 21.77 -6.86
N TRP A 128 -14.29 20.87 -7.46
CA TRP A 128 -14.81 19.66 -8.10
C TRP A 128 -15.60 18.77 -7.15
N LYS A 129 -15.12 18.58 -5.91
CA LYS A 129 -15.82 17.79 -4.87
C LYS A 129 -17.21 18.36 -4.53
N LYS A 130 -17.41 19.67 -4.66
CA LYS A 130 -18.67 20.37 -4.36
C LYS A 130 -19.62 20.44 -5.55
N GLU A 131 -19.22 19.98 -6.74
CA GLU A 131 -20.13 19.89 -7.89
C GLU A 131 -21.24 18.85 -7.58
N PRO A 132 -22.55 19.17 -7.72
CA PRO A 132 -23.63 18.24 -7.32
C PRO A 132 -23.57 16.87 -8.01
N LYS A 133 -23.11 16.83 -9.27
CA LYS A 133 -22.90 15.57 -10.00
C LYS A 133 -21.78 14.73 -9.41
N THR A 134 -20.71 15.39 -8.95
CA THR A 134 -19.55 14.73 -8.32
C THR A 134 -19.90 14.23 -6.94
N GLU A 135 -20.57 15.03 -6.12
CA GLU A 135 -21.02 14.64 -4.79
C GLU A 135 -21.87 13.36 -4.86
N LYS A 136 -22.89 13.36 -5.73
CA LYS A 136 -23.71 12.17 -6.00
C LYS A 136 -22.89 10.96 -6.48
N LEU A 137 -21.89 11.18 -7.34
CA LEU A 137 -20.99 10.11 -7.79
C LEU A 137 -20.19 9.51 -6.64
N LEU A 138 -19.63 10.34 -5.76
CA LEU A 138 -18.81 9.91 -4.63
C LEU A 138 -19.64 9.17 -3.58
N GLU A 139 -20.86 9.65 -3.30
CA GLU A 139 -21.82 9.00 -2.41
C GLU A 139 -22.28 7.64 -2.94
N ASN A 140 -22.71 7.58 -4.21
CA ASN A 140 -23.16 6.34 -4.84
C ASN A 140 -22.08 5.26 -4.84
N LYS A 141 -20.82 5.66 -5.02
CA LYS A 141 -19.66 4.76 -5.00
C LYS A 141 -19.07 4.55 -3.61
N ARG A 142 -19.60 5.20 -2.57
CA ARG A 142 -19.11 5.17 -1.18
C ARG A 142 -17.59 5.41 -1.08
N VAL A 143 -17.10 6.40 -1.83
CA VAL A 143 -15.66 6.69 -1.93
C VAL A 143 -15.19 7.45 -0.68
N ALA A 144 -14.60 6.73 0.27
CA ALA A 144 -14.09 7.32 1.51
C ALA A 144 -12.66 7.90 1.35
N SER A 145 -11.74 7.09 0.81
CA SER A 145 -10.31 7.39 0.62
C SER A 145 -10.06 8.68 -0.18
N ASN A 146 -9.08 9.50 0.26
CA ASN A 146 -8.67 10.69 -0.50
C ASN A 146 -7.99 10.27 -1.80
N ALA A 147 -7.17 9.21 -1.77
CA ALA A 147 -6.51 8.69 -2.96
C ALA A 147 -7.51 8.30 -4.06
N ALA A 148 -8.59 7.62 -3.69
CA ALA A 148 -9.64 7.26 -4.63
C ALA A 148 -10.36 8.50 -5.20
N LYS A 149 -10.60 9.54 -4.39
CA LYS A 149 -11.17 10.81 -4.85
C LYS A 149 -10.24 11.53 -5.82
N VAL A 150 -8.95 11.59 -5.52
CA VAL A 150 -7.92 12.19 -6.38
C VAL A 150 -7.82 11.42 -7.70
N GLY A 151 -7.82 10.09 -7.69
CA GLY A 151 -7.82 9.29 -8.92
C GLY A 151 -9.02 9.57 -9.83
N LEU A 152 -10.23 9.69 -9.26
CA LEU A 152 -11.43 10.07 -10.01
C LEU A 152 -11.34 11.51 -10.55
N PHE A 153 -10.85 12.44 -9.75
CA PHE A 153 -10.63 13.84 -10.14
C PHE A 153 -9.65 13.95 -11.31
N LEU A 154 -8.48 13.31 -11.19
CA LEU A 154 -7.43 13.32 -12.20
C LEU A 154 -7.95 12.77 -13.53
N LYS A 155 -8.66 11.63 -13.48
CA LYS A 155 -9.29 11.05 -14.67
C LYS A 155 -10.30 12.01 -15.32
N ALA A 156 -11.12 12.69 -14.53
CA ALA A 156 -12.21 13.53 -15.05
C ALA A 156 -11.74 14.91 -15.53
N LYS A 157 -10.81 15.55 -14.82
CA LYS A 157 -10.46 16.97 -15.03
C LYS A 157 -9.01 17.16 -15.52
N ARG A 158 -8.14 16.17 -15.36
CA ARG A 158 -6.71 16.23 -15.72
C ARG A 158 -6.22 14.96 -16.46
N PRO A 159 -6.93 14.45 -17.48
CA PRO A 159 -6.58 13.18 -18.13
C PRO A 159 -5.21 13.18 -18.81
N LYS A 160 -4.68 14.36 -19.19
CA LYS A 160 -3.36 14.51 -19.85
C LYS A 160 -2.20 14.72 -18.89
N LEU A 161 -2.45 14.81 -17.59
CA LEU A 161 -1.38 14.99 -16.60
C LEU A 161 -0.62 13.67 -16.46
N LYS A 162 0.71 13.69 -16.53
CA LYS A 162 1.57 12.48 -16.43
C LYS A 162 1.21 11.62 -15.19
N PHE A 163 0.91 12.26 -14.06
CA PHE A 163 0.48 11.59 -12.82
C PHE A 163 -0.84 10.80 -12.96
N THR A 164 -1.74 11.21 -13.84
CA THR A 164 -3.03 10.54 -14.01
C THR A 164 -2.84 9.10 -14.48
N ASP A 165 -1.97 8.87 -15.45
CA ASP A 165 -1.73 7.52 -15.97
C ASP A 165 -1.07 6.62 -14.92
N ILE A 166 -0.14 7.16 -14.12
CA ILE A 166 0.51 6.43 -13.02
C ILE A 166 -0.53 5.96 -11.99
N ILE A 167 -1.38 6.87 -11.52
CA ILE A 167 -2.43 6.54 -10.54
C ILE A 167 -3.46 5.57 -11.11
N LEU A 168 -3.84 5.75 -12.38
CA LEU A 168 -4.77 4.83 -13.02
C LEU A 168 -4.19 3.42 -13.17
N LYS A 169 -2.91 3.29 -13.51
CA LYS A 169 -2.21 1.99 -13.55
C LYS A 169 -2.19 1.33 -12.17
N LEU A 170 -1.81 2.08 -11.13
CA LEU A 170 -1.80 1.56 -9.75
C LEU A 170 -3.18 1.07 -9.32
N VAL A 171 -4.23 1.88 -9.54
CA VAL A 171 -5.60 1.53 -9.17
C VAL A 171 -6.15 0.38 -10.02
N GLN A 172 -5.59 0.14 -11.21
CA GLN A 172 -5.96 -0.99 -12.07
C GLN A 172 -5.20 -2.27 -11.74
N ASP A 173 -4.03 -2.17 -11.12
CA ASP A 173 -3.20 -3.31 -10.72
C ASP A 173 -3.99 -4.31 -9.85
N GLU A 174 -3.93 -5.58 -10.23
CA GLU A 174 -4.70 -6.64 -9.59
C GLU A 174 -4.24 -6.90 -8.16
N TYR A 175 -2.93 -6.93 -7.93
CA TYR A 175 -2.37 -7.25 -6.62
C TYR A 175 -2.50 -6.07 -5.66
N TRP A 176 -2.38 -4.84 -6.16
CA TRP A 176 -2.74 -3.64 -5.41
C TRP A 176 -4.18 -3.70 -4.91
N LYS A 177 -5.15 -3.99 -5.81
CA LYS A 177 -6.56 -4.16 -5.44
C LYS A 177 -6.75 -5.25 -4.39
N LYS A 178 -6.08 -6.41 -4.55
CA LYS A 178 -6.14 -7.51 -3.58
C LYS A 178 -5.60 -7.07 -2.21
N ALA A 179 -4.48 -6.36 -2.16
CA ALA A 179 -3.91 -5.86 -0.91
C ALA A 179 -4.84 -4.85 -0.21
N ILE A 180 -5.38 -3.87 -0.94
CA ILE A 180 -6.33 -2.90 -0.38
C ILE A 180 -7.63 -3.58 0.06
N LYS A 181 -8.13 -4.57 -0.70
CA LYS A 181 -9.29 -5.37 -0.30
C LYS A 181 -9.01 -6.14 1.00
N TYR A 182 -7.85 -6.82 1.08
CA TYR A 182 -7.43 -7.54 2.28
C TYR A 182 -7.40 -6.62 3.51
N ARG A 183 -6.79 -5.44 3.37
CA ARG A 183 -6.77 -4.40 4.42
C ARG A 183 -8.17 -4.00 4.85
N ASN A 184 -9.05 -3.72 3.88
CA ASN A 184 -10.39 -3.23 4.18
C ASN A 184 -11.25 -4.28 4.90
N SER A 185 -11.18 -5.55 4.49
CA SER A 185 -11.84 -6.63 5.20
C SER A 185 -11.30 -6.77 6.62
N TRP A 186 -9.98 -6.72 6.81
CA TRP A 186 -9.40 -6.81 8.15
C TRP A 186 -9.77 -5.62 9.05
N VAL A 187 -9.75 -4.39 8.53
CA VAL A 187 -9.98 -3.17 9.33
C VAL A 187 -11.45 -2.89 9.60
N HIS A 188 -12.33 -3.18 8.63
CA HIS A 188 -13.75 -2.79 8.69
C HIS A 188 -14.71 -3.96 8.88
N GLU A 189 -14.25 -5.19 8.65
CA GLU A 189 -15.07 -6.39 8.77
C GLU A 189 -14.45 -7.32 9.83
N LYS A 190 -14.20 -8.58 9.48
CA LYS A 190 -13.52 -9.56 10.34
C LYS A 190 -12.14 -9.85 9.76
N PRO A 191 -11.13 -10.15 10.60
CA PRO A 191 -9.84 -10.62 10.13
C PRO A 191 -10.02 -11.85 9.21
N PRO A 192 -9.37 -11.87 8.03
CA PRO A 192 -9.46 -13.00 7.11
C PRO A 192 -8.93 -14.29 7.74
N ILE A 193 -9.60 -15.40 7.45
CA ILE A 193 -9.21 -16.74 7.92
C ILE A 193 -8.02 -17.21 7.09
N ILE A 194 -6.91 -17.53 7.74
CA ILE A 194 -5.69 -18.03 7.07
C ILE A 194 -5.56 -19.54 7.24
N GLU A 195 -5.30 -20.23 6.14
CA GLU A 195 -5.02 -21.67 6.14
C GLU A 195 -3.87 -22.00 7.12
N GLY A 196 -4.09 -22.98 7.99
CA GLY A 196 -3.10 -23.45 8.96
C GLY A 196 -3.10 -22.75 10.31
N LEU A 197 -3.91 -21.71 10.55
CA LEU A 197 -4.06 -21.04 11.86
C LEU A 197 -5.26 -21.54 12.69
N GLY A 198 -5.81 -22.71 12.36
CA GLY A 198 -6.92 -23.35 13.08
C GLY A 198 -8.32 -22.89 12.63
N ILE A 199 -9.35 -23.50 13.24
CA ILE A 199 -10.76 -23.23 12.92
C ILE A 199 -11.17 -21.88 13.52
N GLN A 200 -11.25 -20.83 12.70
CA GLN A 200 -12.06 -19.66 13.05
C GLN A 200 -13.50 -19.93 12.64
N HIS A 201 -14.41 -19.97 13.61
CA HIS A 201 -15.83 -20.11 13.33
C HIS A 201 -16.35 -18.78 12.76
N ASN A 202 -16.76 -18.75 11.49
CA ASN A 202 -17.57 -17.64 11.02
C ASN A 202 -18.87 -17.61 11.83
N ARG A 203 -19.18 -16.43 12.39
CA ARG A 203 -20.58 -16.05 12.66
C ARG A 203 -21.26 -15.78 11.32
N GLU A 204 -21.56 -16.84 10.58
CA GLU A 204 -22.59 -16.80 9.54
C GLU A 204 -23.95 -17.05 10.22
N SER A 205 -25.00 -16.41 9.71
CA SER A 205 -26.37 -16.74 10.10
C SER A 205 -26.63 -18.19 9.72
N ARG A 206 -26.65 -19.09 10.71
CA ARG A 206 -26.87 -20.54 10.56
C ARG A 206 -28.33 -20.90 10.27
N ILE A 207 -28.96 -20.16 9.37
CA ILE A 207 -30.32 -20.45 8.92
C ILE A 207 -30.22 -20.77 7.42
N GLU A 208 -29.89 -22.02 7.12
CA GLU A 208 -30.23 -22.59 5.82
C GLU A 208 -31.74 -22.87 5.86
N VAL A 209 -32.50 -22.09 5.10
CA VAL A 209 -33.92 -22.36 4.87
C VAL A 209 -34.01 -23.24 3.62
N GLU A 210 -33.86 -24.55 3.80
CA GLU A 210 -34.40 -25.50 2.84
C GLU A 210 -35.87 -25.76 3.17
N GLU A 211 -36.70 -25.81 2.12
CA GLU A 211 -38.15 -25.92 2.20
C GLU A 211 -38.58 -27.09 3.09
N LYS A 212 -39.00 -26.76 4.33
CA LYS A 212 -39.64 -27.60 5.37
C LYS A 212 -38.77 -28.24 6.46
N ARG A 213 -37.47 -27.98 6.60
CA ARG A 213 -36.74 -28.34 7.85
C ARG A 213 -35.69 -27.30 8.24
N ARG A 214 -35.77 -26.78 9.47
CA ARG A 214 -34.69 -26.01 10.10
C ARG A 214 -33.70 -27.01 10.70
N SER A 215 -32.59 -27.28 10.04
CA SER A 215 -31.47 -28.03 10.61
C SER A 215 -30.48 -27.07 11.26
N PHE A 216 -30.01 -27.41 12.46
CA PHE A 216 -28.84 -26.77 13.05
C PHE A 216 -27.60 -27.53 12.57
N GLY A 217 -26.86 -26.96 11.63
CA GLY A 217 -25.54 -27.46 11.26
C GLY A 217 -24.58 -27.34 12.44
N PHE A 218 -24.28 -28.46 13.10
CA PHE A 218 -23.22 -28.56 14.10
C PHE A 218 -21.92 -28.96 13.39
N GLY A 219 -20.92 -28.07 13.42
CA GLY A 219 -19.54 -28.40 13.06
C GLY A 219 -19.22 -28.38 11.56
N GLY A 220 -18.97 -27.19 11.01
CA GLY A 220 -18.20 -27.01 9.77
C GLY A 220 -17.23 -25.86 9.97
N SER A 221 -15.93 -26.11 9.88
CA SER A 221 -14.91 -25.07 9.85
C SER A 221 -15.08 -24.23 8.58
N SER A 222 -15.17 -22.92 8.72
CA SER A 222 -15.21 -22.01 7.56
C SER A 222 -13.95 -22.20 6.71
N LYS A 223 -14.12 -22.22 5.38
CA LYS A 223 -12.99 -22.32 4.44
C LYS A 223 -12.06 -21.12 4.65
N PRO A 224 -10.72 -21.29 4.62
CA PRO A 224 -9.80 -20.16 4.69
C PRO A 224 -10.02 -19.20 3.51
N ASP A 225 -9.95 -17.91 3.79
CA ASP A 225 -10.03 -16.85 2.79
C ASP A 225 -8.73 -16.76 1.98
N TYR A 226 -7.60 -17.04 2.64
CA TYR A 226 -6.27 -16.98 2.04
C TYR A 226 -5.33 -18.05 2.61
N THR A 227 -4.36 -18.46 1.80
CA THR A 227 -3.16 -19.16 2.28
C THR A 227 -2.06 -18.17 2.62
N ILE A 228 -1.09 -18.57 3.46
CA ILE A 228 0.06 -17.70 3.75
C ILE A 228 0.89 -17.40 2.48
N LYS A 229 0.95 -18.36 1.54
CA LYS A 229 1.67 -18.20 0.27
C LYS A 229 1.01 -17.13 -0.61
N GLU A 230 -0.32 -17.14 -0.70
CA GLU A 230 -1.07 -16.11 -1.42
C GLU A 230 -0.85 -14.73 -0.79
N LEU A 231 -0.76 -14.62 0.54
CA LEU A 231 -0.46 -13.34 1.19
C LEU A 231 0.94 -12.83 0.86
N PHE A 232 1.95 -13.70 0.83
CA PHE A 232 3.29 -13.32 0.36
C PHE A 232 3.22 -12.78 -1.06
N GLU A 233 2.57 -13.51 -1.98
CA GLU A 233 2.45 -13.09 -3.38
C GLU A 233 1.72 -11.74 -3.53
N ILE A 234 0.56 -11.58 -2.87
CA ILE A 234 -0.21 -10.32 -2.87
C ILE A 234 0.66 -9.17 -2.37
N CYS A 235 1.33 -9.34 -1.23
CA CYS A 235 2.14 -8.29 -0.64
C CYS A 235 3.35 -7.94 -1.50
N THR A 236 4.09 -8.93 -2.01
CA THR A 236 5.24 -8.71 -2.88
C THR A 236 4.84 -7.94 -4.13
N LYS A 237 3.81 -8.41 -4.86
CA LYS A 237 3.35 -7.77 -6.10
C LYS A 237 2.76 -6.38 -5.87
N ALA A 238 2.05 -6.17 -4.77
CA ALA A 238 1.55 -4.84 -4.43
C ALA A 238 2.70 -3.87 -4.08
N ILE A 239 3.75 -4.33 -3.41
CA ILE A 239 4.96 -3.52 -3.16
C ILE A 239 5.67 -3.20 -4.49
N GLU A 240 5.81 -4.15 -5.41
CA GLU A 240 6.38 -3.91 -6.75
C GLU A 240 5.62 -2.78 -7.49
N ALA A 241 4.28 -2.81 -7.45
CA ALA A 241 3.46 -1.75 -8.03
C ALA A 241 3.69 -0.39 -7.35
N GLY A 242 3.80 -0.36 -6.01
CA GLY A 242 4.14 0.85 -5.27
C GLY A 242 5.52 1.41 -5.61
N VAL A 243 6.52 0.54 -5.79
CA VAL A 243 7.87 0.90 -6.24
C VAL A 243 7.83 1.53 -7.63
N ALA A 244 7.09 0.94 -8.57
CA ALA A 244 6.94 1.48 -9.92
C ALA A 244 6.36 2.91 -9.89
N VAL A 245 5.33 3.13 -9.06
CA VAL A 245 4.73 4.47 -8.89
C VAL A 245 5.72 5.50 -8.38
N VAL A 246 6.52 5.16 -7.36
CA VAL A 246 7.54 6.07 -6.83
C VAL A 246 8.59 6.40 -7.89
N ASN A 247 9.09 5.39 -8.61
CA ASN A 247 10.09 5.60 -9.66
C ASN A 247 9.55 6.50 -10.78
N ASP A 248 8.32 6.26 -11.23
CA ASP A 248 7.68 7.07 -12.26
C ASP A 248 7.45 8.52 -11.79
N ILE A 249 7.07 8.72 -10.52
CA ILE A 249 6.89 10.06 -9.94
C ILE A 249 8.22 10.81 -9.88
N ILE A 250 9.29 10.15 -9.41
CA ILE A 250 10.63 10.76 -9.34
C ILE A 250 11.11 11.15 -10.73
N SER A 251 10.94 10.26 -11.72
CA SER A 251 11.28 10.58 -13.10
C SER A 251 10.52 11.80 -13.63
N ILE A 252 9.25 12.00 -13.25
CA ILE A 252 8.53 13.22 -13.61
C ILE A 252 9.16 14.45 -12.96
N ILE A 253 9.50 14.39 -11.67
CA ILE A 253 10.09 15.51 -10.94
C ILE A 253 11.44 15.89 -11.55
N ASP A 254 12.32 14.93 -11.83
CA ASP A 254 13.63 15.17 -12.44
C ASP A 254 13.49 15.89 -13.79
N ASN A 255 12.54 15.44 -14.62
CA ASN A 255 12.26 16.07 -15.91
C ASN A 255 11.67 17.49 -15.75
N ASP A 256 10.78 17.69 -14.79
CA ASP A 256 10.18 19.00 -14.51
C ASP A 256 11.24 19.98 -13.99
N GLU A 257 12.21 19.54 -13.16
CA GLU A 257 13.34 20.35 -12.71
C GLU A 257 14.26 20.77 -13.85
N ASP A 258 14.61 19.85 -14.74
CA ASP A 258 15.42 20.15 -15.91
C ASP A 258 14.74 21.18 -16.82
N ASP A 259 13.43 21.07 -16.99
CA ASP A 259 12.64 22.04 -17.76
C ASP A 259 12.63 23.41 -17.06
N ILE A 260 12.49 23.46 -15.73
CA ILE A 260 12.58 24.72 -14.98
C ILE A 260 13.98 25.32 -15.12
N ARG A 261 15.05 24.55 -14.94
CA ARG A 261 16.44 25.03 -15.07
C ARG A 261 16.77 25.53 -16.47
N LYS A 262 16.27 24.87 -17.52
CA LYS A 262 16.45 25.31 -18.92
C LYS A 262 15.68 26.59 -19.24
N ASN A 263 14.53 26.80 -18.61
CA ASN A 263 13.70 27.99 -18.83
C ASN A 263 14.11 29.18 -17.95
N ILE A 264 14.82 28.94 -16.84
CA ILE A 264 15.53 29.98 -16.09
C ILE A 264 16.88 30.21 -16.76
N ASN A 265 16.87 30.84 -17.94
CA ASN A 265 18.05 31.56 -18.38
C ASN A 265 18.23 32.75 -17.43
N PHE A 266 19.24 32.70 -16.57
CA PHE A 266 19.75 33.88 -15.89
C PHE A 266 20.32 34.83 -16.95
N SER A 267 19.45 35.69 -17.50
CA SER A 267 19.84 36.90 -18.22
C SER A 267 20.31 37.96 -17.23
#